data_AF-A0A2V8DAU8-F1
#
_entry.id   AF-A0A2V8DAU8-F1
#
_cell.length_a   1.000
_cell.length_b   1.000
_cell.length_c   1.000
_cell.angle_alpha   90.00
_cell.angle_beta   90.00
_cell.angle_gamma   90.00
#
_symmetry.space_group_name_H-M   'P 1'
#
loop_
_entity.id
_entity.type
_entity.pdbx_description
1 polymer ?
#
loop_
_entity_poly.entity_id
_entity_poly.type
_entity_poly.pdbx_seq_one_letter_code
_entity_poly.pdbx_strand_id
1 'polypeptide(L)'
;MGGRFLVPLGALAITVAVASLASAPVAGQAPSAAANTTSTAQKAQKWTAPRTAWGRPDLQGIWNNATTTPLERPDKFSGKTVLSDEELSQLTEEVGRLRNTDQAPPQGDPGTYNEFWWER
;
A
#
# COMPACT_ATOMS: atom_id res chain seq x y z
N MET A 1 -46.37 23.11 -67.05
CA MET A 1 -45.88 24.49 -67.12
C MET A 1 -44.95 24.72 -65.93
N GLY A 2 -43.66 24.98 -66.21
CA GLY A 2 -42.61 25.41 -65.27
C GLY A 2 -42.18 24.37 -64.23
N GLY A 3 -40.92 23.98 -64.06
CA GLY A 3 -39.64 24.38 -64.62
C GLY A 3 -38.60 23.48 -63.93
N ARG A 4 -37.70 22.91 -64.72
CA ARG A 4 -36.59 22.02 -64.33
C ARG A 4 -35.59 22.82 -63.48
N PHE A 5 -34.79 22.19 -62.61
CA PHE A 5 -33.32 22.35 -62.57
C PHE A 5 -32.65 21.43 -61.52
N LEU A 6 -31.76 20.57 -62.04
CA LEU A 6 -30.46 20.15 -61.50
C LEU A 6 -30.39 19.29 -60.23
N VAL A 7 -30.25 17.98 -60.44
CA VAL A 7 -29.39 17.13 -59.59
C VAL A 7 -27.93 17.41 -59.95
N PRO A 8 -27.03 17.54 -58.97
CA PRO A 8 -25.71 16.96 -59.16
C PRO A 8 -25.26 16.14 -57.95
N LEU A 9 -24.49 15.11 -58.27
CA LEU A 9 -23.63 14.31 -57.40
C LEU A 9 -23.07 15.13 -56.22
N GLY A 10 -23.67 14.96 -55.05
CA GLY A 10 -23.23 15.62 -53.82
C GLY A 10 -23.71 14.81 -52.64
N ALA A 11 -22.78 14.06 -52.04
CA ALA A 11 -22.94 13.35 -50.79
C ALA A 11 -23.71 12.01 -50.81
N LEU A 12 -23.25 11.09 -51.68
CA LEU A 12 -23.05 9.67 -51.30
C LEU A 12 -21.95 9.52 -50.21
N ALA A 13 -21.83 10.53 -49.33
CA ALA A 13 -20.70 10.82 -48.47
C ALA A 13 -21.12 11.72 -47.27
N ILE A 14 -22.32 11.51 -46.74
CA ILE A 14 -22.58 11.70 -45.31
C ILE A 14 -22.87 10.28 -44.80
N THR A 15 -21.84 9.43 -44.80
CA THR A 15 -21.16 9.03 -43.56
C THR A 15 -22.19 8.43 -42.60
N VAL A 16 -22.29 7.11 -42.41
CA VAL A 16 -21.38 6.27 -41.59
C VAL A 16 -20.98 6.92 -40.22
N ALA A 17 -21.43 8.13 -39.91
CA ALA A 17 -21.10 8.90 -38.72
C ALA A 17 -22.16 8.77 -37.60
N VAL A 18 -22.83 7.62 -37.54
CA VAL A 18 -23.15 7.01 -36.22
C VAL A 18 -21.99 6.07 -35.83
N ALA A 19 -20.80 6.38 -36.35
CA ALA A 19 -19.52 5.91 -35.87
C ALA A 19 -19.43 6.25 -34.37
N SER A 20 -19.47 5.20 -33.57
CA SER A 20 -18.48 5.05 -32.52
C SER A 20 -18.51 6.18 -31.49
N LEU A 21 -19.57 6.23 -30.68
CA LEU A 21 -19.36 6.59 -29.28
C LEU A 21 -18.59 5.44 -28.62
N ALA A 22 -17.32 5.29 -29.02
CA ALA A 22 -16.36 4.50 -28.31
C ALA A 22 -16.20 5.18 -26.95
N SER A 23 -16.59 4.50 -25.88
CA SER A 23 -16.17 4.88 -24.53
C SER A 23 -14.66 4.98 -24.57
N ALA A 24 -14.12 6.19 -24.66
CA ALA A 24 -12.70 6.40 -24.47
C ALA A 24 -12.41 5.95 -23.04
N PRO A 25 -11.57 4.92 -22.83
CA PRO A 25 -11.18 4.58 -21.48
C PRO A 25 -10.48 5.80 -20.90
N VAL A 26 -11.02 6.34 -19.80
CA VAL A 26 -10.26 7.28 -18.98
C VAL A 26 -8.96 6.58 -18.57
N ALA A 27 -7.84 7.30 -18.62
CA ALA A 27 -6.56 6.79 -18.16
C ALA A 27 -6.75 6.20 -16.75
N GLY A 28 -6.64 4.87 -16.64
CA GLY A 28 -6.93 4.12 -15.40
C GLY A 28 -7.96 2.98 -15.53
N GLN A 29 -8.74 2.92 -16.61
CA GLN A 29 -9.80 1.89 -16.80
C GLN A 29 -9.47 0.79 -17.82
N ALA A 30 -8.25 0.72 -18.34
CA ALA A 30 -7.83 -0.45 -19.11
C ALA A 30 -7.43 -1.57 -18.13
N PRO A 31 -7.93 -2.81 -18.29
CA PRO A 31 -7.30 -3.95 -17.64
C PRO A 31 -5.86 -4.00 -18.15
N SER A 32 -4.91 -3.92 -17.22
CA SER A 32 -3.49 -3.94 -17.53
C SER A 32 -3.17 -5.21 -18.31
N ALA A 33 -2.91 -5.07 -19.60
CA ALA A 33 -2.49 -6.18 -20.44
C ALA A 33 -1.06 -6.55 -20.02
N ALA A 34 -0.98 -7.67 -19.31
CA ALA A 34 0.18 -8.42 -18.87
C ALA A 34 1.52 -8.01 -19.50
N ALA A 35 2.34 -7.29 -18.74
CA ALA A 35 3.76 -7.60 -18.73
C ALA A 35 3.91 -8.93 -18.00
N ASN A 36 4.21 -10.00 -18.73
CA ASN A 36 4.61 -11.29 -18.18
C ASN A 36 5.98 -11.17 -17.51
N THR A 37 6.05 -10.42 -16.41
CA THR A 37 7.01 -10.75 -15.36
C THR A 37 6.43 -11.95 -14.68
N THR A 38 7.16 -13.07 -14.68
CA THR A 38 6.87 -14.25 -13.87
C THR A 38 6.93 -13.84 -12.40
N SER A 39 5.92 -13.12 -11.93
CA SER A 39 5.58 -13.05 -10.53
C SER A 39 5.07 -14.44 -10.21
N THR A 40 5.87 -15.20 -9.48
CA THR A 40 5.35 -16.30 -8.66
C THR A 40 4.43 -15.66 -7.61
N ALA A 41 3.25 -15.22 -8.05
CA ALA A 41 2.17 -14.86 -7.17
C ALA A 41 1.77 -16.16 -6.49
N GLN A 42 2.45 -16.45 -5.38
CA GLN A 42 2.11 -17.53 -4.49
C GLN A 42 0.64 -17.34 -4.16
N LYS A 43 -0.21 -18.21 -4.72
CA LYS A 43 -1.65 -18.18 -4.48
C LYS A 43 -1.82 -18.18 -2.97
N ALA A 44 -2.19 -17.02 -2.42
CA ALA A 44 -2.30 -16.84 -0.99
C ALA A 44 -3.23 -17.95 -0.47
N GLN A 45 -2.68 -18.85 0.34
CA GLN A 45 -3.50 -19.86 0.99
C GLN A 45 -4.52 -19.11 1.83
N LYS A 46 -5.79 -19.47 1.69
CA LYS A 46 -6.85 -18.90 2.53
C LYS A 46 -6.58 -19.34 3.97
N TRP A 47 -5.97 -18.45 4.75
CA TRP A 47 -5.73 -18.69 6.16
C TRP A 47 -7.08 -18.74 6.89
N THR A 48 -7.25 -19.77 7.70
CA THR A 48 -8.41 -19.94 8.57
C THR A 48 -7.92 -19.85 10.00
N ALA A 49 -8.46 -18.90 10.77
CA ALA A 49 -8.08 -18.74 12.18
C ALA A 49 -8.45 -20.01 12.98
N PRO A 50 -7.54 -20.51 13.84
CA PRO A 50 -7.86 -21.61 14.76
C PRO A 50 -9.02 -21.20 15.67
N ARG A 51 -9.80 -22.18 16.14
CA ARG A 51 -10.94 -21.94 17.00
C ARG A 51 -10.83 -22.77 18.28
N THR A 52 -11.23 -22.13 19.36
CA THR A 52 -11.44 -22.76 20.66
C THR A 52 -12.54 -23.84 20.60
N ALA A 53 -12.58 -24.74 21.58
CA ALA A 53 -13.62 -25.77 21.68
C ALA A 53 -15.06 -25.20 21.74
N TRP A 54 -15.20 -23.95 22.14
CA TRP A 54 -16.49 -23.23 22.22
C TRP A 54 -16.73 -22.31 21.00
N GLY A 55 -15.96 -22.49 19.92
CA GLY A 55 -16.22 -21.88 18.62
C GLY A 55 -15.75 -20.43 18.44
N ARG A 56 -15.09 -19.81 19.42
CA ARG A 56 -14.43 -18.49 19.28
C ARG A 56 -13.07 -18.59 18.60
N PRO A 57 -12.57 -17.55 17.90
CA PRO A 57 -11.18 -17.52 17.43
C PRO A 57 -10.22 -17.78 18.58
N ASP A 58 -9.22 -18.62 18.34
CA ASP A 58 -8.17 -18.91 19.30
C ASP A 58 -7.03 -17.90 19.12
N LEU A 59 -6.82 -17.07 20.14
CA LEU A 59 -5.81 -16.01 20.19
C LEU A 59 -4.63 -16.39 21.11
N GLN A 60 -4.53 -17.67 21.48
CA GLN A 60 -3.39 -18.18 22.23
C GLN A 60 -2.12 -18.16 21.36
N GLY A 61 -0.97 -18.01 22.01
CA GLY A 61 0.33 -17.94 21.36
C GLY A 61 1.30 -17.06 22.13
N ILE A 62 2.47 -16.83 21.54
CA ILE A 62 3.47 -15.89 22.05
C ILE A 62 3.13 -14.52 21.49
N TRP A 63 2.91 -13.56 22.38
CA TRP A 63 2.69 -12.16 22.04
C TRP A 63 3.99 -11.40 22.32
N ASN A 64 4.39 -10.53 21.39
CA ASN A 64 5.57 -9.67 21.51
C ASN A 64 5.16 -8.25 21.10
N ASN A 65 5.64 -7.24 21.83
CA ASN A 65 5.40 -5.82 21.56
C ASN A 65 6.65 -5.05 21.07
N ALA A 66 7.78 -5.72 20.89
CA ALA A 66 9.02 -5.20 20.36
C ALA A 66 8.84 -4.79 18.89
N THR A 67 8.84 -3.48 18.67
CA THR A 67 8.88 -2.89 17.33
C THR A 67 9.79 -1.66 17.36
N THR A 68 10.68 -1.56 16.38
CA THR A 68 11.48 -0.37 16.10
C THR A 68 10.73 0.61 15.21
N THR A 69 9.74 0.12 14.44
CA THR A 69 8.97 0.93 13.50
C THR A 69 7.85 1.67 14.23
N PRO A 70 7.81 3.01 14.19
CA PRO A 70 6.73 3.80 14.77
C PRO A 70 5.42 3.60 13.99
N LEU A 71 4.29 3.86 14.66
CA LEU A 71 2.96 3.76 14.05
C LEU A 71 2.78 4.76 12.90
N GLU A 72 3.29 5.98 13.08
CA GLU A 72 3.27 7.04 12.10
C GLU A 72 4.65 7.21 11.47
N ARG A 73 4.69 7.55 10.18
CA ARG A 73 5.94 7.82 9.48
C ARG A 73 6.55 9.12 10.01
N PRO A 74 7.80 9.11 10.53
CA PRO A 74 8.45 10.33 10.96
C PRO A 74 8.59 11.34 9.82
N ASP A 75 8.40 12.64 10.11
CA ASP A 75 8.47 13.72 9.12
C ASP A 75 9.81 13.75 8.37
N LYS A 76 10.91 13.39 9.05
CA LYS A 76 12.25 13.26 8.44
C LYS A 76 12.31 12.27 7.27
N PHE A 77 11.34 11.36 7.18
CA PHE A 77 11.20 10.36 6.13
C PHE A 77 9.97 10.59 5.24
N SER A 78 9.35 11.77 5.31
CA SER A 78 8.23 12.14 4.45
C SER A 78 8.65 12.09 2.97
N GLY A 79 7.80 11.51 2.12
CA GLY A 79 8.08 11.32 0.69
C GLY A 79 9.16 10.28 0.33
N LYS A 80 9.92 9.76 1.29
CA LYS A 80 10.95 8.75 1.05
C LYS A 80 10.37 7.34 1.22
N THR A 81 10.14 6.62 0.12
CA THR A 81 9.52 5.28 0.19
C THR A 81 10.46 4.18 0.66
N VAL A 82 11.77 4.33 0.44
CA VAL A 82 12.81 3.33 0.77
C VAL A 82 13.95 4.02 1.51
N LEU A 83 14.40 3.42 2.62
CA LEU A 83 15.61 3.81 3.34
C LEU A 83 16.80 3.05 2.76
N SER A 84 17.98 3.69 2.67
CA SER A 84 19.21 2.94 2.40
C SER A 84 19.60 2.08 3.61
N ASP A 85 20.50 1.13 3.41
CA ASP A 85 21.00 0.28 4.49
C ASP A 85 21.68 1.09 5.60
N GLU A 86 22.39 2.16 5.21
CA GLU A 86 23.02 3.10 6.15
C GLU A 86 21.99 3.92 6.93
N GLU A 87 20.89 4.34 6.30
CA GLU A 87 19.82 5.08 6.97
C GLU A 87 19.06 4.18 7.96
N LEU A 88 18.86 2.91 7.59
CA LEU A 88 18.23 1.92 8.46
C LEU A 88 19.13 1.57 9.65
N SER A 89 20.44 1.44 9.46
CA SER A 89 21.37 1.16 10.56
C SER A 89 21.40 2.33 11.56
N GLN A 90 21.50 3.57 11.06
CA GLN A 90 21.45 4.77 11.90
C GLN A 90 20.14 4.89 12.67
N LEU A 91 19.00 4.60 12.03
CA LEU A 91 17.69 4.61 12.70
C LEU A 91 17.64 3.55 13.81
N THR A 92 18.14 2.36 13.54
CA THR A 92 18.13 1.25 14.51
C THR A 92 19.00 1.56 15.72
N GLU A 93 20.20 2.12 15.50
CA GLU A 93 21.09 2.59 16.57
C GLU A 93 20.45 3.73 17.38
N GLU A 94 19.84 4.70 16.71
CA GLU A 94 19.14 5.81 17.35
C GLU A 94 18.00 5.30 18.26
N VAL A 95 17.16 4.40 17.76
CA VAL A 95 16.07 3.81 18.55
C VAL A 95 16.61 3.00 19.72
N GLY A 96 17.65 2.18 19.51
CA GLY A 96 18.28 1.41 20.59
C GLY A 96 18.82 2.29 21.71
N ARG A 97 19.43 3.43 21.36
CA ARG A 97 19.90 4.43 22.34
C ARG A 97 18.75 5.07 23.10
N LEU A 98 17.69 5.50 22.41
CA LEU A 98 16.55 6.17 23.02
C LEU A 98 15.71 5.25 23.91
N ARG A 99 15.69 3.95 23.60
CA ARG A 99 14.99 2.94 24.39
C ARG A 99 15.83 2.37 25.53
N ASN A 100 17.07 2.85 25.72
CA ASN A 100 17.91 2.37 26.82
C ASN A 100 17.33 2.75 28.18
N THR A 101 16.68 1.80 28.86
CA THR A 101 16.03 2.03 30.15
C THR A 101 16.94 1.85 31.37
N ASP A 102 18.20 1.48 31.17
CA ASP A 102 19.19 1.34 32.26
C ASP A 102 19.84 2.69 32.64
N GLN A 103 19.50 3.77 31.94
CA GLN A 103 19.96 5.12 32.27
C GLN A 103 19.38 5.60 33.59
N ALA A 104 20.14 6.40 34.33
CA ALA A 104 19.67 6.98 35.59
C ALA A 104 18.44 7.87 35.34
N PRO A 105 17.34 7.69 36.09
CA PRO A 105 16.15 8.49 35.90
C PRO A 105 16.40 9.97 36.28
N PRO A 106 15.65 10.92 35.69
CA PRO A 106 15.70 12.31 36.09
C PRO A 106 15.41 12.52 37.59
N GLN A 107 15.85 13.64 38.14
CA GLN A 107 15.59 13.96 39.55
C GLN A 107 14.08 14.02 39.83
N GLY A 108 13.62 13.25 40.82
CA GLY A 108 12.21 13.17 41.20
C GLY A 108 11.39 12.15 40.42
N ASP A 109 11.99 11.47 39.44
CA ASP A 109 11.39 10.34 38.74
C ASP A 109 11.81 9.03 39.44
N PRO A 110 10.85 8.20 39.92
CA PRO A 110 11.17 6.90 40.51
C PRO A 110 11.76 5.90 39.50
N GLY A 111 11.74 6.21 38.20
CA GLY A 111 12.20 5.36 37.12
C GLY A 111 11.14 4.38 36.64
N THR A 112 11.54 3.54 35.68
CA THR A 112 10.71 2.47 35.10
C THR A 112 11.45 1.13 35.15
N TYR A 113 10.93 0.10 34.50
CA TYR A 113 11.61 -1.20 34.40
C TYR A 113 12.96 -1.07 33.68
N ASN A 114 13.96 -1.81 34.15
CA ASN A 114 15.27 -1.92 33.53
C ASN A 114 15.23 -2.83 32.28
N GLU A 115 16.34 -2.88 31.54
CA GLU A 115 16.44 -3.60 30.26
C GLU A 115 16.12 -5.09 30.32
N PHE A 116 16.28 -5.71 31.50
CA PHE A 116 15.98 -7.13 31.69
C PHE A 116 14.51 -7.46 31.39
N TRP A 117 13.57 -6.53 31.63
CA TRP A 117 12.14 -6.75 31.44
C TRP A 117 11.64 -6.39 30.04
N TRP A 118 12.48 -5.80 29.19
CA TRP A 118 12.10 -5.40 27.84
C TRP A 118 12.46 -6.46 26.81
N GLU A 119 11.49 -6.80 25.96
CA GLU A 119 11.68 -7.65 24.78
C GLU A 119 12.37 -6.82 23.67
N ARG A 120 13.33 -7.40 22.94
CA ARG A 120 14.07 -6.75 21.85
C ARG A 120 14.05 -7.58 20.58
#